data_AF-A0A2W6E2H5-F1
#
_entry.id   AF-A0A2W6E2H5-F1
#
_cell.length_a   1.000
_cell.length_b   1.000
_cell.length_c   1.000
_cell.angle_alpha   90.00
_cell.angle_beta   90.00
_cell.angle_gamma   90.00
#
_symmetry.space_group_name_H-M   'P 1'
#
loop_
_entity.id
_entity.type
_entity.pdbx_description
1 polymer ?
#
loop_
_entity_poly.entity_id
_entity_poly.type
_entity_poly.pdbx_seq_one_letter_code
_entity_poly.pdbx_strand_id
1 'polypeptide(L)'
;PKHDGALTRQEAGNIFFEWCRNVDDPHQFVLIEAFESHQAGEAHVNSEHFRTAMAWIPNVIVKTPEIVNVEVLQHGWVSMAELAPR
;
A
#
# COMPACT_ATOMS: atom_id res chain seq x y z
N PRO A 1 6.14 11.23 -3.49
CA PRO A 1 5.77 10.17 -2.53
C PRO A 1 4.88 10.60 -1.34
N LYS A 2 5.17 11.71 -0.62
CA LYS A 2 4.41 12.06 0.61
C LYS A 2 2.93 12.42 0.38
N HIS A 3 2.56 12.88 -0.82
CA HIS A 3 1.18 13.26 -1.15
C HIS A 3 0.34 12.09 -1.65
N ASP A 4 0.98 11.09 -2.27
CA ASP A 4 0.30 9.95 -2.88
C ASP A 4 -0.46 9.13 -1.83
N GLY A 5 0.22 8.71 -0.76
CA GLY A 5 -0.43 7.97 0.31
C GLY A 5 -1.48 8.77 1.10
N ALA A 6 -1.48 10.11 1.05
CA ALA A 6 -2.56 10.89 1.64
C ALA A 6 -3.81 10.93 0.75
N LEU A 7 -3.63 10.87 -0.57
CA LEU A 7 -4.72 10.82 -1.55
C LEU A 7 -5.32 9.41 -1.62
N THR A 8 -4.49 8.37 -1.62
CA THR A 8 -4.97 6.97 -1.63
C THR A 8 -5.82 6.64 -0.41
N ARG A 9 -5.45 7.15 0.78
CA ARG A 9 -6.29 6.98 1.99
C ARG A 9 -7.64 7.69 1.94
N GLN A 10 -7.85 8.59 0.99
CA GLN A 10 -9.13 9.27 0.76
C GLN A 10 -9.96 8.59 -0.34
N GLU A 11 -9.42 7.57 -1.01
CA GLU A 11 -10.15 6.84 -2.04
C GLU A 11 -11.30 6.04 -1.42
N ALA A 12 -12.43 5.99 -2.15
CA ALA A 12 -13.54 5.14 -1.77
C ALA A 12 -13.08 3.67 -1.75
N GLY A 13 -13.30 3.01 -0.61
CA GLY A 13 -12.91 1.62 -0.43
C GLY A 13 -11.45 1.38 -0.05
N ASN A 14 -10.65 2.41 0.23
CA ASN A 14 -9.35 2.20 0.88
C ASN A 14 -9.58 1.68 2.32
N ILE A 15 -8.98 0.54 2.66
CA ILE A 15 -8.98 0.01 4.04
C ILE A 15 -7.75 0.54 4.78
N PHE A 16 -6.58 0.40 4.17
CA PHE A 16 -5.33 0.97 4.65
C PHE A 16 -4.36 1.21 3.49
N PHE A 17 -3.38 2.08 3.73
CA PHE A 17 -2.26 2.34 2.83
C PHE A 17 -1.05 2.80 3.65
N GLU A 18 -0.09 1.90 3.87
CA GLU A 18 0.98 2.05 4.85
C GLU A 18 2.35 1.89 4.22
N TRP A 19 3.22 2.87 4.46
CA TRP A 19 4.63 2.79 4.10
C TRP A 19 5.43 2.36 5.32
N CYS A 20 6.08 1.21 5.19
CA CYS A 20 7.03 0.69 6.16
C CYS A 20 8.45 0.86 5.61
N ARG A 21 9.42 1.06 6.50
CA ARG A 21 10.86 1.02 6.18
C ARG A 21 11.46 -0.18 6.90
N ASN A 22 12.28 -0.95 6.21
CA ASN A 22 12.97 -2.08 6.82
C ASN A 22 13.91 -1.57 7.93
N VAL A 23 13.94 -2.31 9.05
CA VAL A 23 14.78 -2.01 10.22
C VAL A 23 16.25 -2.39 10.01
N ASP A 24 16.52 -3.40 9.18
CA ASP A 24 17.85 -3.90 8.84
C ASP A 24 18.43 -3.19 7.60
N ASP A 25 17.60 -2.92 6.59
CA ASP A 25 17.98 -2.16 5.39
C ASP A 25 17.27 -0.79 5.34
N PRO A 26 17.98 0.32 5.65
CA PRO A 26 17.38 1.65 5.66
C PRO A 26 16.91 2.15 4.29
N HIS A 27 17.33 1.51 3.20
CA HIS A 27 16.96 1.85 1.82
C HIS A 27 15.83 0.99 1.27
N GLN A 28 15.39 -0.04 2.00
CA GLN A 28 14.24 -0.85 1.62
C GLN A 28 12.95 -0.31 2.25
N PHE A 29 11.95 -0.11 1.38
CA PHE A 29 10.62 0.30 1.76
C PHE A 29 9.60 -0.75 1.30
N VAL A 30 8.55 -0.94 2.09
CA VAL A 30 7.42 -1.81 1.78
C VAL A 30 6.16 -0.97 1.83
N LEU A 31 5.34 -1.06 0.78
CA LEU A 31 4.00 -0.52 0.77
C LEU A 31 3.03 -1.67 1.06
N ILE A 32 2.17 -1.50 2.06
CA ILE A 32 1.09 -2.43 2.38
C ILE A 32 -0.22 -1.68 2.11
N GLU A 33 -1.02 -2.19 1.18
CA GLU A 33 -2.29 -1.60 0.79
C GLU A 33 -3.38 -2.65 0.73
N ALA A 34 -4.60 -2.25 1.10
CA ALA A 34 -5.78 -3.08 0.97
C ALA A 34 -6.98 -2.22 0.61
N PHE A 35 -7.81 -2.76 -0.28
CA PHE A 35 -9.04 -2.16 -0.75
C PHE A 35 -10.22 -3.10 -0.48
N GLU A 36 -11.41 -2.55 -0.28
CA GLU A 36 -12.62 -3.29 0.07
C GLU A 36 -13.06 -4.28 -1.00
N SER A 37 -12.64 -4.06 -2.25
CA SER A 37 -13.02 -4.86 -3.40
C SER A 37 -11.99 -4.75 -4.52
N HIS A 38 -12.07 -5.68 -5.47
CA HIS A 38 -11.32 -5.63 -6.72
C HIS A 38 -11.55 -4.30 -7.45
N GLN A 39 -12.81 -3.83 -7.52
CA GLN A 39 -13.18 -2.58 -8.18
C GLN A 39 -12.53 -1.35 -7.53
N ALA A 40 -12.43 -1.31 -6.19
CA ALA A 40 -11.75 -0.23 -5.49
C ALA A 40 -10.23 -0.24 -5.78
N GLY A 41 -9.61 -1.42 -5.82
CA GLY A 41 -8.21 -1.56 -6.26
C GLY A 41 -7.99 -1.15 -7.72
N GLU A 42 -8.91 -1.49 -8.63
CA GLU A 42 -8.86 -1.02 -10.02
C GLU A 42 -9.00 0.50 -10.13
N ALA A 43 -9.88 1.11 -9.33
CA ALA A 43 -10.03 2.56 -9.28
C ALA A 43 -8.72 3.24 -8.84
N HIS A 44 -8.05 2.65 -7.84
CA HIS A 44 -6.75 3.11 -7.35
C HIS A 44 -5.67 3.14 -8.45
N VAL A 45 -5.42 2.00 -9.11
CA VAL A 45 -4.35 1.92 -10.14
C VAL A 45 -4.63 2.78 -11.38
N ASN A 46 -5.89 3.20 -11.57
CA ASN A 46 -6.30 4.09 -12.65
C ASN A 46 -6.39 5.57 -12.22
N SER A 47 -6.03 5.91 -10.98
CA SER A 47 -6.12 7.26 -10.44
C SER A 47 -5.02 8.18 -11.01
N GLU A 48 -5.23 9.50 -10.90
CA GLU A 48 -4.23 10.48 -11.33
C GLU A 48 -2.98 10.48 -10.45
N HIS A 49 -3.15 10.29 -9.14
CA HIS A 49 -2.01 10.26 -8.22
C HIS A 49 -1.17 9.00 -8.40
N PHE A 50 -1.81 7.84 -8.67
CA PHE A 50 -1.08 6.62 -9.04
C PHE A 50 -0.26 6.81 -10.31
N ARG A 51 -0.86 7.36 -11.39
CA ARG A 51 -0.11 7.67 -12.63
C ARG A 51 1.05 8.63 -12.38
N THR A 52 0.84 9.64 -11.55
CA THR A 52 1.89 10.60 -11.14
C THR A 52 3.01 9.90 -10.38
N ALA A 53 2.67 9.00 -9.46
CA ALA A 53 3.64 8.20 -8.72
C ALA A 53 4.45 7.28 -9.66
N MET A 54 3.78 6.56 -10.57
CA MET A 54 4.44 5.66 -11.53
C MET A 54 5.36 6.39 -12.51
N ALA A 55 5.05 7.64 -12.87
CA ALA A 55 5.96 8.45 -13.69
C ALA A 55 7.22 8.91 -12.90
N TRP A 56 7.09 9.11 -11.59
CA TRP A 56 8.17 9.62 -10.75
C TRP A 56 9.07 8.52 -10.17
N ILE A 57 8.49 7.41 -9.71
CA ILE A 57 9.19 6.30 -9.02
C ILE A 57 10.42 5.78 -9.78
N PRO A 58 10.42 5.61 -11.12
CA PRO A 58 11.61 5.15 -11.84
C PRO A 58 12.86 5.98 -11.62
N ASN A 59 12.72 7.27 -11.27
CA ASN A 59 13.86 8.16 -11.01
C ASN A 59 14.47 8.00 -9.61
N VAL A 60 13.85 7.21 -8.72
CA VAL A 60 14.25 7.10 -7.31
C VAL A 60 14.42 5.67 -6.83
N ILE A 61 14.28 4.68 -7.71
CA ILE A 61 14.50 3.27 -7.41
C ILE A 61 15.82 2.78 -8.03
N VAL A 62 16.51 1.90 -7.31
CA VAL A 62 17.73 1.23 -7.81
C VAL A 62 17.42 -0.06 -8.58
N LYS A 63 16.21 -0.61 -8.41
CA LYS A 63 15.69 -1.81 -9.08
C LYS A 63 14.16 -1.77 -9.13
N THR A 64 13.55 -2.51 -10.05
CA THR A 64 12.09 -2.68 -10.12
C THR A 64 11.54 -3.30 -8.82
N PRO A 65 10.48 -2.74 -8.21
CA PRO A 65 9.84 -3.33 -7.02
C PRO A 65 9.20 -4.69 -7.31
N GLU A 66 9.12 -5.53 -6.29
CA GLU A 66 8.44 -6.82 -6.32
C GLU A 66 7.03 -6.65 -5.72
N ILE A 67 6.03 -7.41 -6.21
CA ILE A 67 4.64 -7.28 -5.77
C ILE A 67 4.01 -8.66 -5.52
N VAL A 68 3.24 -8.76 -4.45
CA VAL A 68 2.27 -9.83 -4.21
C VAL A 68 0.90 -9.17 -4.13
N ASN A 69 0.02 -9.51 -5.06
CA ASN A 69 -1.37 -9.06 -5.07
C ASN A 69 -2.28 -10.29 -4.98
N VAL A 70 -3.16 -10.30 -3.98
CA VAL A 70 -4.05 -11.42 -3.70
C VAL A 70 -5.39 -10.90 -3.22
N GLU A 71 -6.45 -11.62 -3.56
CA GLU A 71 -7.77 -11.40 -2.98
C GLU A 71 -7.89 -12.18 -1.67
N VAL A 72 -8.32 -11.52 -0.61
CA VAL A 72 -8.51 -12.12 0.72
C VAL A 72 -9.94 -11.90 1.18
N LEU A 73 -10.50 -12.88 1.90
CA LEU A 73 -11.84 -12.78 2.48
C LEU A 73 -11.88 -11.85 3.72
N GLN A 74 -10.73 -11.60 4.33
CA GLN A 74 -10.61 -10.79 5.53
C GLN A 74 -10.67 -9.29 5.19
N HIS A 75 -11.38 -8.51 6.00
CA HIS A 75 -11.45 -7.06 5.85
C HIS A 75 -10.53 -6.37 6.87
N GLY A 76 -9.37 -5.89 6.40
CA GLY A 76 -8.40 -5.17 7.23
C GLY A 76 -7.64 -6.06 8.21
N TRP A 77 -7.06 -5.43 9.23
CA TRP A 77 -6.31 -6.12 10.29
C TRP A 77 -7.25 -6.77 11.31
N VAL A 78 -6.91 -7.99 11.75
CA VAL A 78 -7.59 -8.66 12.88
C VAL A 78 -6.60 -8.85 14.03
N SER A 79 -7.12 -8.84 15.25
CA SER A 79 -6.31 -9.11 16.44
C SER A 79 -5.77 -10.54 16.40
N MET A 80 -4.49 -10.69 16.74
CA MET A 80 -3.90 -12.00 17.01
C MET A 80 -4.57 -12.62 18.23
N ALA A 81 -4.92 -13.91 18.14
CA ALA A 81 -5.55 -14.63 19.25
C ALA A 81 -4.53 -15.07 20.31
N GLU A 82 -3.25 -15.15 19.92
CA GLU A 82 -2.16 -15.72 20.71
C GLU A 82 -1.59 -14.76 21.76
N LEU A 83 -1.87 -13.46 21.65
CA LEU A 83 -1.24 -12.41 22.46
C LEU A 83 -2.26 -11.41 23.01
N ALA A 84 -2.02 -10.96 24.25
CA ALA A 84 -2.73 -9.86 24.89
C ALA A 84 -1.75 -8.96 25.65
N PRO A 85 -1.99 -7.63 25.73
CA PRO A 85 -1.20 -6.72 26.56
C PRO A 85 -1.16 -7.13 28.04
N ARG A 86 -0.09 -6.78 28.75
CA ARG A 86 0.06 -6.97 30.20
C ARG A 86 0.22 -5.64 30.92
#